data_AF-A0A427U1U0-F1
#
_entry.id   AF-A0A427U1U0-F1
#
_cell.length_a   1.000
_cell.length_b   1.000
_cell.length_c   1.000
_cell.angle_alpha   90.00
_cell.angle_beta   90.00
_cell.angle_gamma   90.00
#
_symmetry.space_group_name_H-M   'P 1'
#
loop_
_entity.id
_entity.type
_entity.pdbx_description
1 polymer ?
#
loop_
_entity_poly.entity_id
_entity_poly.type
_entity_poly.pdbx_seq_one_letter_code
_entity_poly.pdbx_strand_id
1 'polypeptide(L)'
;MYSTSIQQKSYKDFLSLWHLAIIPLVLCAMIELIPFNSSKTDHVEQKKTELVPPIQTNITQGISIPINIVKPTVFNGSVGYSFYGSALASGASPDTIGYLTSLAAGKFDFIHSVSRSGQFVFKIDDKNQLEAFLYHDKMHMFYVYSDNKGVLFSSDGEHFYKDKLLLSPVSRQFRVSSQFNLSRMHPITHKVTPHMGTDYAVPVGTPVVSISSGRVVASHYHPLAGNYIVILHPDGLKTRYLHLSKRFVNRGDNVIQGQKVGASGNTGRTTGAHLHFELWKDGRPIDFEKKRTFAEKVAVEQISAQTADAKTALKRLARQIAE
;
A
#
# COMPACT_ATOMS: atom_id res chain seq x y z
N MET A 1 62.57 -7.27 -22.29
CA MET A 1 61.70 -7.98 -23.27
C MET A 1 60.84 -8.94 -22.49
N TYR A 2 59.52 -8.74 -22.43
CA TYR A 2 58.50 -9.79 -22.51
C TYR A 2 57.15 -9.09 -22.71
N SER A 3 56.61 -9.31 -23.90
CA SER A 3 55.35 -8.77 -24.43
C SER A 3 54.20 -9.63 -23.93
N THR A 4 53.15 -9.01 -23.39
CA THR A 4 51.88 -9.66 -23.05
C THR A 4 50.87 -9.36 -24.15
N SER A 5 50.71 -10.31 -25.09
CA SER A 5 49.63 -10.28 -26.08
C SER A 5 48.37 -10.93 -25.51
N ILE A 6 47.33 -10.14 -25.27
CA ILE A 6 45.99 -10.62 -24.92
C ILE A 6 45.22 -10.85 -26.22
N GLN A 7 44.90 -12.12 -26.52
CA GLN A 7 44.03 -12.50 -27.63
C GLN A 7 42.58 -12.05 -27.37
N GLN A 8 42.04 -11.22 -28.27
CA GLN A 8 40.61 -10.91 -28.34
C GLN A 8 39.86 -12.13 -28.89
N LYS A 9 38.91 -12.68 -28.12
CA LYS A 9 37.95 -13.68 -28.61
C LYS A 9 36.75 -12.99 -29.26
N SER A 10 36.48 -13.41 -30.49
CA SER A 10 35.44 -12.93 -31.40
C SER A 10 34.05 -13.44 -31.00
N TYR A 11 33.04 -12.57 -31.15
CA TYR A 11 31.66 -12.72 -30.70
C TYR A 11 30.78 -13.62 -31.59
N LYS A 12 31.38 -14.60 -32.29
CA LYS A 12 30.70 -15.39 -33.34
C LYS A 12 30.48 -16.89 -33.07
N ASP A 13 30.87 -17.39 -31.90
CA ASP A 13 30.85 -18.85 -31.63
C ASP A 13 29.78 -19.33 -30.61
N PHE A 14 28.69 -18.59 -30.38
CA PHE A 14 27.59 -19.02 -29.49
C PHE A 14 26.21 -19.00 -30.17
N LEU A 15 26.16 -19.44 -31.43
CA LEU A 15 24.91 -19.70 -32.14
C LEU A 15 24.95 -21.08 -32.79
N SER A 16 24.67 -22.13 -32.03
CA SER A 16 23.94 -23.32 -32.51
C SER A 16 23.59 -24.23 -31.34
N LEU A 17 22.43 -24.89 -31.46
CA LEU A 17 21.85 -25.91 -30.56
C LEU A 17 21.23 -25.37 -29.28
N TRP A 18 19.90 -25.12 -29.32
CA TRP A 18 18.89 -25.82 -28.51
C TRP A 18 17.51 -25.54 -29.13
N HIS A 19 17.03 -26.48 -29.94
CA HIS A 19 15.62 -26.66 -30.23
C HIS A 19 14.95 -27.39 -29.05
N LEU A 20 13.65 -27.12 -28.86
CA LEU A 20 12.63 -27.81 -28.04
C LEU A 20 12.05 -26.99 -26.89
N ALA A 21 10.92 -26.35 -27.19
CA ALA A 21 9.66 -26.35 -26.41
C ALA A 21 8.95 -24.98 -26.50
N ILE A 22 8.32 -24.74 -27.65
CA ILE A 22 7.27 -23.73 -27.81
C ILE A 22 5.96 -24.41 -27.40
N ILE A 23 5.36 -23.98 -26.28
CA ILE A 23 3.96 -24.31 -25.93
C ILE A 23 3.16 -23.02 -26.09
N PRO A 24 2.26 -22.91 -27.09
CA PRO A 24 1.32 -21.81 -27.14
C PRO A 24 0.07 -22.10 -26.30
N LEU A 25 -0.34 -21.07 -25.56
CA LEU A 25 -1.66 -20.87 -24.98
C LEU A 25 -2.78 -21.13 -26.00
N VAL A 26 -3.66 -22.09 -25.73
CA VAL A 26 -5.04 -22.12 -26.26
C VAL A 26 -5.96 -22.68 -25.17
N LEU A 27 -6.62 -21.80 -24.43
CA LEU A 27 -7.80 -22.14 -23.63
C LEU A 27 -8.70 -20.90 -23.50
N CYS A 28 -9.48 -20.60 -24.54
CA CYS A 28 -10.61 -19.68 -24.43
C CYS A 28 -11.56 -19.86 -25.63
N ALA A 29 -12.51 -20.78 -25.50
CA ALA A 29 -13.77 -20.78 -26.23
C ALA A 29 -14.70 -21.79 -25.53
N MET A 30 -15.95 -21.39 -25.29
CA MET A 30 -17.14 -22.11 -24.81
C MET A 30 -17.82 -21.30 -23.69
N ILE A 31 -18.41 -20.16 -24.08
CA ILE A 31 -19.55 -19.59 -23.39
C ILE A 31 -20.68 -19.62 -24.41
N GLU A 32 -21.62 -20.54 -24.21
CA GLU A 32 -22.84 -20.62 -25.01
C GLU A 32 -23.75 -19.43 -24.72
N LEU A 33 -24.23 -18.87 -25.82
CA LEU A 33 -25.26 -17.84 -25.91
C LEU A 33 -26.62 -18.48 -25.62
N ILE A 34 -27.34 -17.98 -24.62
CA ILE A 34 -28.80 -18.17 -24.54
C ILE A 34 -29.45 -16.80 -24.79
N PRO A 35 -30.33 -16.67 -25.79
CA PRO A 35 -30.94 -15.40 -26.15
C PRO A 35 -32.06 -15.01 -25.18
N PHE A 36 -32.05 -13.74 -24.79
CA PHE A 36 -33.16 -13.05 -24.18
C PHE A 36 -34.27 -12.86 -25.22
N ASN A 37 -35.45 -13.44 -24.98
CA ASN A 37 -36.66 -13.03 -25.69
C ASN A 37 -37.84 -12.87 -24.73
N SER A 38 -38.52 -11.76 -24.95
CA SER A 38 -39.73 -11.25 -24.31
C SER A 38 -40.96 -12.01 -24.80
N SER A 39 -41.91 -12.34 -23.91
CA SER A 39 -43.30 -11.86 -24.04
C SER A 39 -44.24 -12.48 -22.99
N LYS A 40 -45.08 -11.59 -22.46
CA LYS A 40 -46.52 -11.74 -22.13
C LYS A 40 -46.98 -12.59 -20.94
N THR A 41 -47.68 -11.84 -20.09
CA THR A 41 -48.79 -12.17 -19.18
C THR A 41 -49.69 -13.31 -19.66
N ASP A 42 -50.01 -14.23 -18.74
CA ASP A 42 -51.29 -14.92 -18.72
C ASP A 42 -51.74 -15.15 -17.26
N HIS A 43 -53.00 -14.81 -17.01
CA HIS A 43 -53.75 -15.05 -15.79
C HIS A 43 -54.05 -16.54 -15.63
N VAL A 44 -53.82 -17.12 -14.45
CA VAL A 44 -54.44 -18.41 -14.06
C VAL A 44 -54.93 -18.34 -12.61
N GLU A 45 -56.21 -18.01 -12.51
CA GLU A 45 -57.27 -18.70 -11.76
C GLU A 45 -56.91 -19.50 -10.48
N GLN A 46 -57.51 -19.06 -9.37
CA GLN A 46 -57.52 -19.73 -8.08
C GLN A 46 -58.28 -21.06 -8.14
N LYS A 47 -57.61 -22.18 -7.85
CA LYS A 47 -58.27 -23.45 -7.53
C LYS A 47 -58.11 -23.78 -6.04
N LYS A 48 -59.25 -23.73 -5.36
CA LYS A 48 -59.50 -24.12 -3.97
C LYS A 48 -59.02 -25.56 -3.74
N THR A 49 -58.11 -25.77 -2.79
CA THR A 49 -57.69 -27.11 -2.35
C THR A 49 -58.14 -27.32 -0.90
N GLU A 50 -58.82 -28.45 -0.69
CA GLU A 50 -59.47 -28.89 0.54
C GLU A 50 -58.49 -29.19 1.69
N LEU A 51 -58.99 -29.03 2.91
CA LEU A 51 -58.31 -29.27 4.18
C LEU A 51 -58.05 -30.76 4.41
N VAL A 52 -56.78 -31.14 4.57
CA VAL A 52 -56.36 -32.44 5.14
C VAL A 52 -55.90 -32.18 6.58
N PRO A 53 -56.33 -32.97 7.59
CA PRO A 53 -56.06 -32.70 9.01
C PRO A 53 -54.58 -32.94 9.39
N PRO A 54 -54.10 -32.33 10.50
CA PRO A 54 -52.68 -32.25 10.79
C PRO A 54 -52.10 -33.58 11.26
N ILE A 55 -51.04 -34.03 10.59
CA ILE A 55 -50.18 -35.12 11.05
C ILE A 55 -49.29 -34.58 12.17
N GLN A 56 -49.53 -35.02 13.41
CA GLN A 56 -48.59 -34.83 14.51
C GLN A 56 -47.39 -35.76 14.30
N THR A 57 -46.21 -35.19 14.07
CA THR A 57 -44.94 -35.91 14.20
C THR A 57 -44.13 -35.27 15.34
N ASN A 58 -44.08 -36.01 16.44
CA ASN A 58 -43.12 -35.79 17.51
C ASN A 58 -41.72 -36.07 16.97
N ILE A 59 -40.91 -35.03 16.77
CA ILE A 59 -39.45 -35.15 16.65
C ILE A 59 -38.84 -34.41 17.83
N THR A 60 -38.88 -35.07 18.98
CA THR A 60 -38.05 -34.72 20.13
C THR A 60 -36.67 -35.32 19.88
N GLN A 61 -35.72 -34.48 19.46
CA GLN A 61 -34.32 -34.46 19.87
C GLN A 61 -33.58 -33.51 18.94
N GLY A 62 -33.55 -32.24 19.31
CA GLY A 62 -32.64 -31.28 18.71
C GLY A 62 -31.21 -31.76 18.94
N ILE A 63 -30.52 -32.15 17.88
CA ILE A 63 -29.07 -32.27 17.89
C ILE A 63 -28.55 -30.85 18.07
N SER A 64 -28.28 -30.46 19.31
CA SER A 64 -27.48 -29.27 19.58
C SER A 64 -26.05 -29.59 19.15
N ILE A 65 -25.71 -29.30 17.90
CA ILE A 65 -24.32 -29.22 17.49
C ILE A 65 -23.74 -28.08 18.35
N PRO A 66 -22.77 -28.33 19.25
CA PRO A 66 -22.10 -27.23 19.92
C PRO A 66 -21.40 -26.43 18.82
N ILE A 67 -21.95 -25.26 18.50
CA ILE A 67 -21.21 -24.28 17.71
C ILE A 67 -20.02 -23.93 18.59
N ASN A 68 -18.85 -24.46 18.26
CA ASN A 68 -17.62 -24.11 18.92
C ASN A 68 -17.32 -22.67 18.50
N ILE A 69 -17.84 -21.70 19.26
CA ILE A 69 -17.56 -20.29 19.05
C ILE A 69 -16.10 -20.10 19.45
N VAL A 70 -15.20 -20.19 18.46
CA VAL A 70 -13.77 -19.91 18.64
C VAL A 70 -13.69 -18.46 19.12
N LYS A 71 -13.33 -18.26 20.39
CA LYS A 71 -13.20 -16.92 20.96
C LYS A 71 -11.99 -16.22 20.32
N PRO A 72 -12.07 -14.91 20.06
CA PRO A 72 -10.92 -14.15 19.60
C PRO A 72 -9.77 -14.32 20.58
N THR A 73 -8.59 -14.63 20.07
CA THR A 73 -7.41 -14.94 20.87
C THR A 73 -6.51 -13.72 20.97
N VAL A 74 -6.08 -13.40 22.19
CA VAL A 74 -5.20 -12.27 22.47
C VAL A 74 -3.84 -12.81 22.91
N PHE A 75 -2.78 -12.31 22.30
CA PHE A 75 -1.40 -12.63 22.65
C PHE A 75 -0.67 -11.33 22.99
N ASN A 76 0.02 -11.27 24.12
CA ASN A 76 0.84 -10.13 24.51
C ASN A 76 2.30 -10.55 24.73
N GLY A 77 3.21 -9.59 24.67
CA GLY A 77 4.62 -9.85 24.88
C GLY A 77 5.46 -8.59 24.93
N SER A 78 6.72 -8.77 25.32
CA SER A 78 7.74 -7.73 25.27
C SER A 78 8.79 -8.08 24.21
N VAL A 79 9.33 -7.06 23.54
CA VAL A 79 10.38 -7.23 22.54
C VAL A 79 11.69 -7.61 23.24
N GLY A 80 12.19 -8.80 22.93
CA GLY A 80 13.44 -9.34 23.43
C GLY A 80 14.58 -9.05 22.46
N TYR A 81 15.13 -10.11 21.86
CA TYR A 81 16.18 -9.98 20.86
C TYR A 81 15.67 -9.39 19.53
N SER A 82 14.47 -9.79 19.11
CA SER A 82 13.80 -9.26 17.92
C SER A 82 12.28 -9.30 18.13
N PHE A 83 11.56 -8.41 17.44
CA PHE A 83 10.09 -8.43 17.45
C PHE A 83 9.55 -9.78 16.95
N TYR A 84 10.07 -10.29 15.84
CA TYR A 84 9.61 -11.54 15.25
C TYR A 84 9.73 -12.72 16.22
N GLY A 85 10.90 -12.88 16.85
CA GLY A 85 11.13 -13.96 17.81
C GLY A 85 10.23 -13.86 19.04
N SER A 86 10.04 -12.64 19.56
CA SER A 86 9.12 -12.40 20.68
C SER A 86 7.66 -12.69 20.32
N ALA A 87 7.20 -12.27 19.14
CA ALA A 87 5.84 -12.50 18.69
C ALA A 87 5.53 -14.00 18.51
N LEU A 88 6.48 -14.74 17.93
CA LEU A 88 6.39 -16.20 17.80
C LEU A 88 6.31 -16.87 19.18
N ALA A 89 7.16 -16.45 20.13
CA ALA A 89 7.18 -16.97 21.49
C ALA A 89 5.89 -16.65 22.28
N SER A 90 5.21 -15.54 21.97
CA SER A 90 3.89 -15.22 22.56
C SER A 90 2.72 -16.02 21.99
N GLY A 91 2.96 -16.83 20.94
CA GLY A 91 1.93 -17.66 20.31
C GLY A 91 1.37 -17.11 19.00
N ALA A 92 1.90 -16.01 18.47
CA ALA A 92 1.49 -15.53 17.14
C ALA A 92 2.05 -16.46 16.05
N SER A 93 1.20 -16.85 15.10
CA SER A 93 1.63 -17.72 14.00
C SER A 93 2.57 -16.97 13.03
N PRO A 94 3.49 -17.67 12.33
CA PRO A 94 4.32 -17.07 11.29
C PRO A 94 3.51 -16.32 10.22
N ASP A 95 2.33 -16.84 9.86
CA ASP A 95 1.45 -16.22 8.87
C ASP A 95 0.86 -14.90 9.37
N THR A 96 0.43 -14.87 10.64
CA THR A 96 -0.07 -13.64 11.29
C THR A 96 1.03 -12.57 11.35
N ILE A 97 2.24 -12.96 11.73
CA ILE A 97 3.39 -12.04 11.80
C ILE A 97 3.78 -11.56 10.40
N GLY A 98 3.78 -12.44 9.41
CA GLY A 98 4.03 -12.11 8.01
C GLY A 98 3.00 -11.12 7.45
N TYR A 99 1.71 -11.37 7.71
CA TYR A 99 0.62 -10.47 7.31
C TYR A 99 0.75 -9.11 7.99
N LEU A 100 0.95 -9.05 9.31
CA LEU A 100 1.21 -7.79 10.03
C LEU A 100 2.39 -7.02 9.43
N THR A 101 3.50 -7.71 9.18
CA THR A 101 4.71 -7.09 8.61
C THR A 101 4.42 -6.54 7.21
N SER A 102 3.58 -7.23 6.42
CA SER A 102 3.14 -6.75 5.12
C SER A 102 2.28 -5.48 5.22
N LEU A 103 1.37 -5.40 6.20
CA LEU A 103 0.54 -4.21 6.47
C LEU A 103 1.39 -3.03 6.96
N ALA A 104 2.37 -3.31 7.81
CA ALA A 104 3.26 -2.32 8.40
C ALA A 104 4.35 -1.81 7.43
N ALA A 105 4.54 -2.47 6.28
CA ALA A 105 5.56 -2.10 5.32
C ALA A 105 5.42 -0.63 4.91
N GLY A 106 6.47 0.17 5.20
CA GLY A 106 6.50 1.61 4.94
C GLY A 106 5.75 2.50 5.95
N LYS A 107 5.21 1.91 7.02
CA LYS A 107 4.53 2.61 8.12
C LYS A 107 5.26 2.43 9.44
N PHE A 108 5.83 1.25 9.67
CA PHE A 108 6.59 0.93 10.86
C PHE A 108 7.65 -0.13 10.57
N ASP A 109 8.89 0.12 11.01
CA ASP A 109 10.02 -0.79 10.80
C ASP A 109 10.26 -1.62 12.06
N PHE A 110 9.78 -2.86 12.05
CA PHE A 110 9.93 -3.79 13.19
C PHE A 110 11.37 -4.26 13.45
N ILE A 111 12.34 -3.92 12.58
CA ILE A 111 13.75 -4.24 12.77
C ILE A 111 14.45 -3.11 13.51
N HIS A 112 14.19 -1.85 13.12
CA HIS A 112 14.94 -0.70 13.62
C HIS A 112 14.16 0.21 14.58
N SER A 113 12.83 0.21 14.54
CA SER A 113 11.99 1.11 15.37
C SER A 113 11.55 0.49 16.69
N VAL A 114 11.71 -0.83 16.85
CA VAL A 114 11.37 -1.51 18.11
C VAL A 114 12.51 -1.43 19.12
N SER A 115 12.16 -1.38 20.40
CA SER A 115 13.12 -1.33 21.52
C SER A 115 12.87 -2.45 22.50
N ARG A 116 13.85 -2.78 23.35
CA ARG A 116 13.71 -3.81 24.40
C ARG A 116 12.67 -3.46 25.48
N SER A 117 12.30 -2.19 25.59
CA SER A 117 11.20 -1.75 26.45
C SER A 117 9.83 -1.82 25.75
N GLY A 118 9.80 -2.17 24.47
CA GLY A 118 8.60 -2.22 23.68
C GLY A 118 7.74 -3.41 24.04
N GLN A 119 6.46 -3.14 24.22
CA GLN A 119 5.44 -4.15 24.42
C GLN A 119 4.53 -4.21 23.21
N PHE A 120 3.95 -5.37 22.97
CA PHE A 120 3.02 -5.56 21.87
C PHE A 120 1.87 -6.48 22.27
N VAL A 121 0.75 -6.31 21.57
CA VAL A 121 -0.44 -7.16 21.70
C VAL A 121 -1.02 -7.45 20.33
N PHE A 122 -1.29 -8.72 20.07
CA PHE A 122 -2.07 -9.21 18.94
C PHE A 122 -3.48 -9.53 19.41
N LYS A 123 -4.47 -9.19 18.59
CA LYS A 123 -5.82 -9.73 18.65
C LYS A 123 -6.11 -10.43 17.34
N ILE A 124 -6.42 -11.71 17.43
CA ILE A 124 -6.82 -12.55 16.31
C ILE A 124 -8.31 -12.84 16.42
N ASP A 125 -9.03 -12.74 15.31
CA ASP A 125 -10.46 -13.06 15.24
C ASP A 125 -10.73 -14.57 15.28
N ASP A 126 -12.01 -14.93 15.22
CA ASP A 126 -12.50 -16.31 15.21
C ASP A 126 -12.06 -17.11 13.95
N LYS A 127 -11.62 -16.42 12.90
CA LYS A 127 -11.13 -16.99 11.64
C LYS A 127 -9.61 -17.07 11.58
N ASN A 128 -8.93 -16.87 12.71
CA ASN A 128 -7.49 -16.85 12.82
C ASN A 128 -6.82 -15.71 12.00
N GLN A 129 -7.55 -14.61 11.76
CA GLN A 129 -7.05 -13.43 11.05
C GLN A 129 -6.71 -12.31 12.03
N LEU A 130 -5.73 -11.48 11.68
CA LEU A 130 -5.35 -10.32 12.50
C LEU A 130 -6.51 -9.32 12.52
N GLU A 131 -7.10 -9.11 13.71
CA GLU A 131 -8.13 -8.09 13.94
C GLU A 131 -7.50 -6.77 14.40
N ALA A 132 -6.53 -6.86 15.33
CA ALA A 132 -5.84 -5.67 15.82
C ALA A 132 -4.42 -5.99 16.29
N PHE A 133 -3.54 -5.01 16.17
CA PHE A 133 -2.19 -5.06 16.69
C PHE A 133 -1.83 -3.72 17.34
N LEU A 134 -1.20 -3.77 18.50
CA LEU A 134 -0.63 -2.61 19.17
C LEU A 134 0.82 -2.89 19.50
N TYR A 135 1.72 -1.99 19.10
CA TYR A 135 3.06 -1.86 19.63
C TYR A 135 3.18 -0.52 20.37
N HIS A 136 3.84 -0.52 21.53
CA HIS A 136 4.08 0.69 22.30
C HIS A 136 5.40 0.62 23.07
N ASP A 137 6.21 1.67 22.95
CA ASP A 137 7.35 1.93 23.82
C ASP A 137 7.42 3.42 24.21
N LYS A 138 8.54 3.86 24.79
CA LYS A 138 8.71 5.27 25.23
C LYS A 138 8.71 6.28 24.08
N MET A 139 9.03 5.86 22.86
CA MET A 139 9.23 6.72 21.70
C MET A 139 8.22 6.50 20.58
N HIS A 140 7.66 5.30 20.48
CA HIS A 140 6.88 4.88 19.34
C HIS A 140 5.61 4.16 19.78
N MET A 141 4.52 4.49 19.11
CA MET A 141 3.31 3.71 19.08
C MET A 141 3.02 3.30 17.64
N PHE A 142 2.61 2.07 17.43
CA PHE A 142 2.10 1.61 16.15
C PHE A 142 0.90 0.72 16.35
N TYR A 143 -0.24 1.16 15.81
CA TYR A 143 -1.51 0.49 15.94
C TYR A 143 -2.04 0.12 14.56
N VAL A 144 -2.57 -1.09 14.45
CA VAL A 144 -3.27 -1.63 13.29
C VAL A 144 -4.63 -2.13 13.74
N TYR A 145 -5.68 -1.79 13.00
CA TYR A 145 -7.01 -2.33 13.17
C TYR A 145 -7.54 -2.78 11.82
N SER A 146 -7.95 -4.04 11.72
CA SER A 146 -8.40 -4.67 10.49
C SER A 146 -9.78 -5.27 10.69
N ASP A 147 -10.73 -4.83 9.88
CA ASP A 147 -12.09 -5.37 9.84
C ASP A 147 -12.53 -5.64 8.39
N ASN A 148 -13.79 -6.00 8.20
CA ASN A 148 -14.39 -6.20 6.88
C ASN A 148 -14.49 -4.93 6.01
N LYS A 149 -14.27 -3.74 6.56
CA LYS A 149 -14.25 -2.43 5.88
C LYS A 149 -12.81 -1.97 5.55
N GLY A 150 -11.81 -2.76 5.94
CA GLY A 150 -10.40 -2.57 5.61
C GLY A 150 -9.52 -2.28 6.82
N VAL A 151 -8.30 -1.82 6.55
CA VAL A 151 -7.27 -1.64 7.58
C VAL A 151 -7.07 -0.16 7.92
N LEU A 152 -7.10 0.14 9.21
CA LEU A 152 -6.71 1.41 9.81
C LEU A 152 -5.37 1.27 10.52
N PHE A 153 -4.64 2.38 10.52
CA PHE A 153 -3.38 2.53 11.21
C PHE A 153 -3.44 3.77 12.11
N SER A 154 -2.66 3.77 13.17
CA SER A 154 -2.43 4.95 14.00
C SER A 154 -1.04 4.89 14.63
N SER A 155 -0.38 6.05 14.77
CA SER A 155 0.94 6.17 15.39
C SER A 155 0.90 6.89 16.75
N ASP A 156 -0.27 7.35 17.17
CA ASP A 156 -0.49 8.13 18.40
C ASP A 156 -1.73 7.69 19.18
N GLY A 157 -2.56 6.80 18.60
CA GLY A 157 -3.80 6.33 19.19
C GLY A 157 -4.98 7.30 19.08
N GLU A 158 -4.75 8.48 18.51
CA GLU A 158 -5.75 9.54 18.39
C GLU A 158 -6.18 9.74 16.94
N HIS A 159 -5.21 9.76 16.03
CA HIS A 159 -5.39 9.97 14.60
C HIS A 159 -5.27 8.63 13.86
N PHE A 160 -6.32 8.27 13.13
CA PHE A 160 -6.41 7.03 12.37
C PHE A 160 -6.33 7.34 10.87
N TYR A 161 -5.70 6.47 10.10
CA TYR A 161 -5.56 6.59 8.65
C TYR A 161 -5.67 5.22 7.95
N LYS A 162 -6.17 5.18 6.70
CA LYS A 162 -6.16 3.96 5.85
C LYS A 162 -4.93 3.94 4.94
N ASP A 163 -4.56 2.76 4.44
CA ASP A 163 -3.37 2.46 3.57
C ASP A 163 -3.33 3.19 2.20
N LYS A 164 -4.16 4.21 1.98
CA LYS A 164 -4.21 5.02 0.75
C LYS A 164 -3.82 6.47 0.96
N LEU A 165 -3.29 6.84 2.13
CA LEU A 165 -2.71 8.16 2.30
C LEU A 165 -1.36 8.19 1.56
N LEU A 166 -1.32 8.89 0.43
CA LEU A 166 -0.05 9.23 -0.20
C LEU A 166 0.64 10.23 0.72
N LEU A 167 1.82 9.89 1.23
CA LEU A 167 2.60 10.84 2.03
C LEU A 167 2.98 12.05 1.18
N SER A 168 3.17 13.19 1.83
CA SER A 168 3.90 14.31 1.22
C SER A 168 5.28 13.82 0.78
N PRO A 169 5.76 14.17 -0.43
CA PRO A 169 7.09 13.78 -0.90
C PRO A 169 8.22 14.51 -0.17
N VAL A 170 7.89 15.48 0.68
CA VAL A 170 8.82 16.28 1.49
C VAL A 170 8.48 16.18 2.98
N SER A 171 9.52 16.18 3.82
CA SER A 171 9.43 15.85 5.26
C SER A 171 8.60 16.81 6.12
N ARG A 172 8.24 17.98 5.60
CA ARG A 172 7.44 19.01 6.29
C ARG A 172 6.50 19.68 5.29
N GLN A 173 5.52 20.42 5.77
CA GLN A 173 4.69 21.24 4.90
C GLN A 173 5.53 22.39 4.33
N PHE A 174 5.66 22.39 3.00
CA PHE A 174 6.26 23.48 2.24
C PHE A 174 5.24 24.06 1.28
N ARG A 175 5.44 25.33 0.90
CA ARG A 175 4.57 26.02 -0.05
C ARG A 175 4.69 25.39 -1.44
N VAL A 176 3.55 25.08 -2.05
CA VAL A 176 3.46 24.77 -3.48
C VAL A 176 3.70 26.06 -4.26
N SER A 177 4.80 26.14 -5.00
CA SER A 177 5.15 27.31 -5.83
C SER A 177 4.52 27.24 -7.22
N SER A 178 4.27 26.05 -7.74
CA SER A 178 3.55 25.85 -9.00
C SER A 178 2.71 24.59 -8.94
N GLN A 179 1.44 24.70 -9.31
CA GLN A 179 0.50 23.59 -9.32
C GLN A 179 0.59 22.79 -10.62
N PHE A 180 0.12 21.55 -10.59
CA PHE A 180 -0.16 20.77 -11.79
C PHE A 180 -1.11 21.53 -12.71
N ASN A 181 -0.72 21.70 -13.98
CA ASN A 181 -1.56 22.39 -14.97
C ASN A 181 -1.13 22.02 -16.40
N LEU A 182 -1.88 21.15 -17.05
CA LEU A 182 -1.61 20.74 -18.44
C LEU A 182 -1.90 21.84 -19.47
N SER A 183 -2.67 22.86 -19.10
CA SER A 183 -3.09 23.96 -19.96
C SER A 183 -2.43 25.30 -19.59
N ARG A 184 -1.29 25.26 -18.89
CA ARG A 184 -0.58 26.48 -18.45
C ARG A 184 -0.12 27.29 -19.66
N MET A 185 -0.68 28.48 -19.83
CA MET A 185 -0.27 29.43 -20.87
C MET A 185 0.98 30.19 -20.44
N HIS A 186 2.00 30.20 -21.31
CA HIS A 186 3.19 31.00 -21.07
C HIS A 186 2.87 32.49 -21.31
N PRO A 187 3.16 33.41 -20.36
CA PRO A 187 2.67 34.79 -20.41
C PRO A 187 3.22 35.60 -21.60
N ILE A 188 4.45 35.31 -22.02
CA ILE A 188 5.10 36.03 -23.13
C ILE A 188 4.77 35.39 -24.48
N THR A 189 5.05 34.09 -24.63
CA THR A 189 4.90 33.39 -25.91
C THR A 189 3.47 32.96 -26.23
N HIS A 190 2.54 33.07 -25.28
CA HIS A 190 1.15 32.62 -25.36
C HIS A 190 0.98 31.14 -25.75
N LYS A 191 2.06 30.34 -25.68
CA LYS A 191 2.03 28.91 -25.95
C LYS A 191 1.66 28.16 -24.68
N VAL A 192 0.81 27.14 -24.83
CA VAL A 192 0.51 26.21 -23.75
C VAL A 192 1.73 25.32 -23.50
N THR A 193 2.25 25.36 -22.28
CA THR A 193 3.36 24.51 -21.83
C THR A 193 2.91 23.74 -20.60
N PRO A 194 2.58 22.44 -20.73
CA PRO A 194 2.04 21.66 -19.64
C PRO A 194 3.03 21.56 -18.48
N HIS A 195 2.52 21.73 -17.26
CA HIS A 195 3.21 21.41 -16.02
C HIS A 195 2.65 20.09 -15.49
N MET A 196 3.42 19.00 -15.68
CA MET A 196 2.98 17.61 -15.43
C MET A 196 3.10 17.17 -13.97
N GLY A 197 3.53 18.07 -13.10
CA GLY A 197 3.75 17.81 -11.68
C GLY A 197 3.41 19.00 -10.81
N THR A 198 3.80 18.92 -9.55
CA THR A 198 3.67 19.96 -8.54
C THR A 198 5.07 20.39 -8.11
N ASP A 199 5.32 21.69 -8.04
CA ASP A 199 6.57 22.25 -7.56
C ASP A 199 6.43 22.67 -6.10
N TYR A 200 7.28 22.11 -5.24
CA TYR A 200 7.42 22.51 -3.84
C TYR A 200 8.66 23.38 -3.67
N ALA A 201 8.48 24.63 -3.25
CA ALA A 201 9.60 25.51 -2.96
C ALA A 201 10.28 25.07 -1.65
N VAL A 202 11.45 24.44 -1.79
CA VAL A 202 12.20 23.85 -0.67
C VAL A 202 13.69 24.17 -0.78
N PRO A 203 14.39 24.42 0.35
CA PRO A 203 15.85 24.59 0.33
C PRO A 203 16.55 23.38 -0.25
N VAL A 204 17.72 23.58 -0.88
CA VAL A 204 18.60 22.50 -1.31
C VAL A 204 18.95 21.60 -0.11
N GLY A 205 18.91 20.29 -0.30
CA GLY A 205 19.25 19.33 0.75
C GLY A 205 18.04 18.85 1.58
N THR A 206 16.85 19.41 1.37
CA THR A 206 15.63 18.97 2.07
C THR A 206 15.37 17.48 1.77
N PRO A 207 15.13 16.64 2.80
CA PRO A 207 14.77 15.24 2.62
C PRO A 207 13.58 15.03 1.67
N VAL A 208 13.78 14.17 0.67
CA VAL A 208 12.73 13.71 -0.25
C VAL A 208 12.46 12.24 0.01
N VAL A 209 11.19 11.89 0.17
CA VAL A 209 10.75 10.54 0.57
C VAL A 209 9.84 9.90 -0.47
N SER A 210 9.83 8.56 -0.50
CA SER A 210 8.88 7.81 -1.33
C SER A 210 7.46 7.96 -0.79
N ILE A 211 6.48 8.33 -1.63
CA ILE A 211 5.10 8.55 -1.17
C ILE A 211 4.35 7.23 -0.90
N SER A 212 4.88 6.12 -1.40
CA SER A 212 4.35 4.76 -1.30
C SER A 212 5.48 3.75 -1.52
N SER A 213 5.33 2.51 -1.07
CA SER A 213 6.29 1.43 -1.33
C SER A 213 6.36 1.13 -2.84
N GLY A 214 7.50 0.68 -3.33
CA GLY A 214 7.68 0.40 -4.75
C GLY A 214 9.10 0.04 -5.14
N ARG A 215 9.33 -0.07 -6.45
CA ARG A 215 10.63 -0.38 -7.04
C ARG A 215 11.16 0.80 -7.84
N VAL A 216 12.42 1.17 -7.62
CA VAL A 216 13.09 2.23 -8.36
C VAL A 216 13.35 1.75 -9.79
N VAL A 217 12.69 2.38 -10.76
CA VAL A 217 12.82 2.05 -12.20
C VAL A 217 13.79 2.97 -12.93
N ALA A 218 14.08 4.14 -12.37
CA ALA A 218 15.14 5.02 -12.85
C ALA A 218 15.77 5.82 -11.70
N SER A 219 17.09 6.03 -11.77
CA SER A 219 17.83 6.92 -10.88
C SER A 219 19.06 7.40 -11.65
N HIS A 220 18.98 8.57 -12.29
CA HIS A 220 20.03 9.06 -13.20
C HIS A 220 20.04 10.60 -13.23
N TYR A 221 20.93 11.16 -14.03
CA TYR A 221 20.95 12.60 -14.36
C TYR A 221 20.39 12.81 -15.77
N HIS A 222 19.61 13.88 -15.97
CA HIS A 222 19.15 14.33 -17.27
C HIS A 222 19.33 15.87 -17.39
N PRO A 223 19.77 16.42 -18.53
CA PRO A 223 20.10 17.85 -18.64
C PRO A 223 18.96 18.80 -18.24
N LEU A 224 17.70 18.45 -18.52
CA LEU A 224 16.55 19.26 -18.14
C LEU A 224 16.01 18.95 -16.74
N ALA A 225 15.98 17.66 -16.37
CA ALA A 225 15.34 17.21 -15.14
C ALA A 225 16.31 17.21 -13.94
N GLY A 226 17.61 17.40 -14.18
CA GLY A 226 18.65 17.28 -13.18
C GLY A 226 18.84 15.84 -12.74
N ASN A 227 19.28 15.66 -11.49
CA ASN A 227 19.20 14.36 -10.85
C ASN A 227 17.74 14.03 -10.58
N TYR A 228 17.32 12.85 -11.02
CA TYR A 228 15.94 12.42 -10.83
C TYR A 228 15.84 10.95 -10.47
N ILE A 229 14.72 10.61 -9.82
CA ILE A 229 14.35 9.26 -9.43
C ILE A 229 12.95 8.98 -9.94
N VAL A 230 12.71 7.76 -10.41
CA VAL A 230 11.39 7.26 -10.80
C VAL A 230 11.10 5.97 -10.06
N ILE A 231 9.96 5.90 -9.40
CA ILE A 231 9.55 4.75 -8.59
C ILE A 231 8.24 4.22 -9.16
N LEU A 232 8.21 2.92 -9.45
CA LEU A 232 6.99 2.20 -9.81
C LEU A 232 6.39 1.60 -8.54
N HIS A 233 5.15 1.95 -8.28
CA HIS A 233 4.37 1.48 -7.15
C HIS A 233 3.41 0.37 -7.60
N PRO A 234 2.76 -0.33 -6.65
CA PRO A 234 1.62 -1.19 -6.94
C PRO A 234 0.53 -0.47 -7.76
N ASP A 235 -0.31 -1.26 -8.40
CA ASP A 235 -1.40 -0.80 -9.27
C ASP A 235 -0.93 0.06 -10.46
N GLY A 236 0.35 0.01 -10.87
CA GLY A 236 0.84 0.77 -12.02
C GLY A 236 0.95 2.28 -11.79
N LEU A 237 0.88 2.74 -10.53
CA LEU A 237 1.23 4.11 -10.18
C LEU A 237 2.74 4.33 -10.32
N LYS A 238 3.13 5.51 -10.79
CA LYS A 238 4.54 5.87 -10.94
C LYS A 238 4.76 7.28 -10.44
N THR A 239 5.83 7.48 -9.69
CA THR A 239 6.23 8.80 -9.21
C THR A 239 7.56 9.22 -9.81
N ARG A 240 7.73 10.52 -9.98
CA ARG A 240 9.02 11.11 -10.37
C ARG A 240 9.41 12.22 -9.42
N TYR A 241 10.69 12.22 -9.06
CA TYR A 241 11.31 13.20 -8.18
C TYR A 241 12.44 13.86 -8.94
N LEU A 242 12.31 15.14 -9.29
CA LEU A 242 13.23 15.84 -10.18
C LEU A 242 14.02 16.93 -9.44
N HIS A 243 15.03 17.47 -10.11
CA HIS A 243 15.88 18.57 -9.66
C HIS A 243 16.66 18.30 -8.38
N LEU A 244 16.88 17.03 -8.04
CA LEU A 244 17.51 16.61 -6.80
C LEU A 244 18.98 17.09 -6.73
N SER A 245 19.46 17.40 -5.52
CA SER A 245 20.89 17.61 -5.30
C SER A 245 21.63 16.26 -5.20
N LYS A 246 20.99 15.27 -4.57
CA LYS A 246 21.55 13.93 -4.37
C LYS A 246 20.45 12.87 -4.46
N ARG A 247 20.82 11.71 -5.02
CA ARG A 247 20.02 10.49 -5.07
C ARG A 247 20.58 9.51 -4.04
N PHE A 248 19.71 8.88 -3.24
CA PHE A 248 20.10 7.91 -2.21
C PHE A 248 19.75 6.46 -2.57
N VAL A 249 19.10 6.27 -3.72
CA VAL A 249 18.69 4.95 -4.22
C VAL A 249 19.10 4.79 -5.68
N ASN A 250 19.32 3.55 -6.10
CA ASN A 250 19.70 3.15 -7.44
C ASN A 250 18.56 2.44 -8.17
N ARG A 251 18.66 2.36 -9.50
CA ARG A 251 17.71 1.57 -10.29
C ARG A 251 17.77 0.11 -9.84
N GLY A 252 16.61 -0.48 -9.58
CA GLY A 252 16.46 -1.86 -9.12
C GLY A 252 16.08 -1.97 -7.65
N ASP A 253 16.41 -0.97 -6.83
CA ASP A 253 16.17 -0.97 -5.39
C ASP A 253 14.66 -1.03 -5.09
N ASN A 254 14.32 -1.78 -4.04
CA ASN A 254 13.00 -1.70 -3.42
C ASN A 254 13.03 -0.59 -2.37
N VAL A 255 11.97 0.21 -2.33
CA VAL A 255 11.77 1.24 -1.33
C VAL A 255 10.46 1.03 -0.61
N ILE A 256 10.43 1.39 0.66
CA ILE A 256 9.20 1.44 1.45
C ILE A 256 8.63 2.87 1.45
N GLN A 257 7.32 3.00 1.69
CA GLN A 257 6.70 4.30 1.91
C GLN A 257 7.44 5.08 3.01
N GLY A 258 7.60 6.39 2.82
CA GLY A 258 8.33 7.26 3.76
C GLY A 258 9.86 7.13 3.71
N GLN A 259 10.41 6.13 3.03
CA GLN A 259 11.86 5.97 2.89
C GLN A 259 12.46 7.19 2.19
N LYS A 260 13.56 7.70 2.74
CA LYS A 260 14.34 8.77 2.13
C LYS A 260 15.00 8.27 0.84
N VAL A 261 14.61 8.84 -0.30
CA VAL A 261 15.11 8.44 -1.62
C VAL A 261 16.07 9.46 -2.22
N GLY A 262 16.03 10.70 -1.74
CA GLY A 262 16.93 11.75 -2.21
C GLY A 262 16.90 13.00 -1.35
N ALA A 263 17.56 14.03 -1.85
CA ALA A 263 17.54 15.37 -1.29
C ALA A 263 17.19 16.37 -2.39
N SER A 264 16.30 17.32 -2.10
CA SER A 264 15.90 18.38 -3.03
C SER A 264 17.10 19.19 -3.50
N GLY A 265 16.97 19.88 -4.61
CA GLY A 265 18.08 20.63 -5.18
C GLY A 265 17.64 21.71 -6.14
N ASN A 266 18.55 21.99 -7.07
CA ASN A 266 18.40 22.98 -8.12
C ASN A 266 19.14 22.51 -9.38
N THR A 267 19.15 21.19 -9.64
CA THR A 267 19.89 20.61 -10.78
C THR A 267 19.01 20.53 -12.02
N GLY A 268 19.65 20.58 -13.20
CA GLY A 268 18.95 20.62 -14.48
C GLY A 268 18.49 22.03 -14.82
N ARG A 269 17.36 22.15 -15.53
CA ARG A 269 16.82 23.45 -15.95
C ARG A 269 15.75 23.91 -14.97
N THR A 270 16.15 24.79 -14.05
CA THR A 270 15.31 25.32 -12.97
C THR A 270 15.50 26.83 -12.83
N THR A 271 14.54 27.52 -12.22
CA THR A 271 14.64 28.96 -11.89
C THR A 271 15.12 29.21 -10.45
N GLY A 272 15.05 28.21 -9.58
CA GLY A 272 15.43 28.27 -8.18
C GLY A 272 15.23 26.92 -7.49
N ALA A 273 15.71 26.78 -6.25
CA ALA A 273 15.65 25.52 -5.52
C ALA A 273 14.20 25.08 -5.25
N HIS A 274 13.86 23.87 -5.68
CA HIS A 274 12.55 23.26 -5.48
C HIS A 274 12.62 21.74 -5.70
N LEU A 275 11.56 21.04 -5.31
CA LEU A 275 11.27 19.69 -5.77
C LEU A 275 10.17 19.76 -6.82
N HIS A 276 10.43 19.28 -8.02
CA HIS A 276 9.38 18.99 -9.00
C HIS A 276 8.95 17.52 -8.83
N PHE A 277 7.69 17.32 -8.48
CA PHE A 277 7.13 16.01 -8.17
C PHE A 277 6.00 15.67 -9.14
N GLU A 278 6.09 14.51 -9.80
CA GLU A 278 5.04 14.04 -10.71
C GLU A 278 4.43 12.74 -10.19
N LEU A 279 3.10 12.61 -10.34
CA LEU A 279 2.38 11.36 -10.19
C LEU A 279 1.80 10.95 -11.54
N TRP A 280 1.96 9.67 -11.89
CA TRP A 280 1.52 9.10 -13.16
C TRP A 280 0.71 7.83 -12.92
N LYS A 281 -0.30 7.62 -13.77
CA LYS A 281 -1.10 6.40 -13.83
C LYS A 281 -1.33 6.06 -15.31
N ASP A 282 -1.02 4.82 -15.70
CA ASP A 282 -1.24 4.30 -17.05
C ASP A 282 -0.68 5.22 -18.16
N GLY A 283 0.50 5.79 -17.91
CA GLY A 283 1.19 6.67 -18.86
C GLY A 283 0.67 8.11 -18.92
N ARG A 284 -0.29 8.50 -18.07
CA ARG A 284 -0.80 9.87 -17.97
C ARG A 284 -0.40 10.54 -16.66
N PRO A 285 0.03 11.81 -16.68
CA PRO A 285 0.30 12.54 -15.45
C PRO A 285 -1.03 12.94 -14.80
N ILE A 286 -1.09 12.87 -13.48
CA ILE A 286 -2.27 13.18 -12.69
C ILE A 286 -1.90 14.18 -11.59
N ASP A 287 -2.86 15.03 -11.25
CA ASP A 287 -2.71 16.01 -10.18
C ASP A 287 -2.58 15.30 -8.82
N PHE A 288 -1.35 15.30 -8.30
CA PHE A 288 -1.04 14.71 -7.00
C PHE A 288 -1.77 15.40 -5.85
N GLU A 289 -1.80 16.74 -5.84
CA GLU A 289 -2.40 17.50 -4.72
C GLU A 289 -3.91 17.31 -4.67
N LYS A 290 -4.58 17.28 -5.83
CA LYS A 290 -6.00 16.93 -5.91
C LYS A 290 -6.25 15.50 -5.45
N LYS A 291 -5.41 14.54 -5.85
CA LYS A 291 -5.57 13.14 -5.45
C LYS A 291 -5.29 12.94 -3.96
N ARG A 292 -4.29 13.62 -3.41
CA ARG A 292 -3.94 13.62 -1.98
C ARG A 292 -5.08 14.21 -1.16
N THR A 293 -5.57 15.41 -1.52
CA THR A 293 -6.70 16.05 -0.83
C THR A 293 -7.97 15.21 -0.90
N PHE A 294 -8.26 14.58 -2.04
CA PHE A 294 -9.40 13.67 -2.17
C PHE A 294 -9.23 12.43 -1.29
N ALA A 295 -8.04 11.83 -1.27
CA ALA A 295 -7.74 10.69 -0.40
C ALA A 295 -7.85 11.07 1.09
N GLU A 296 -7.36 12.24 1.48
CA GLU A 296 -7.51 12.80 2.83
C GLU A 296 -8.99 13.02 3.19
N LYS A 297 -9.80 13.59 2.28
CA LYS A 297 -11.23 13.80 2.51
C LYS A 297 -12.01 12.49 2.64
N VAL A 298 -11.80 11.55 1.71
CA VAL A 298 -12.45 10.22 1.76
C VAL A 298 -12.00 9.44 2.99
N ALA A 299 -10.73 9.55 3.37
CA ALA A 299 -10.22 9.01 4.60
C ALA A 299 -11.02 9.58 5.79
N VAL A 300 -11.13 10.90 5.95
CA VAL A 300 -11.90 11.52 7.03
C VAL A 300 -13.35 11.03 7.09
N GLU A 301 -14.04 10.93 5.95
CA GLU A 301 -15.44 10.47 5.88
C GLU A 301 -15.58 8.98 6.29
N GLN A 302 -14.75 8.08 5.75
CA GLN A 302 -14.82 6.63 6.02
C GLN A 302 -14.24 6.22 7.39
N ILE A 303 -13.29 6.99 7.90
CA ILE A 303 -12.59 6.73 9.16
C ILE A 303 -13.53 7.01 10.34
N SER A 304 -14.45 7.97 10.25
CA SER A 304 -15.34 8.35 11.36
C SER A 304 -16.09 7.18 12.02
N ALA A 305 -16.69 6.28 11.23
CA ALA A 305 -17.45 5.13 11.75
C ALA A 305 -16.53 4.00 12.27
N GLN A 306 -15.45 3.70 11.54
CA GLN A 306 -14.51 2.63 11.89
C GLN A 306 -13.58 3.03 13.07
N THR A 307 -13.39 4.33 13.30
CA THR A 307 -12.54 4.87 14.37
C THR A 307 -13.13 4.64 15.75
N ALA A 308 -14.46 4.61 15.91
CA ALA A 308 -15.07 4.33 17.21
C ALA A 308 -14.73 2.89 17.67
N ASP A 309 -14.87 1.93 16.76
CA ASP A 309 -14.52 0.52 17.00
C ASP A 309 -13.01 0.37 17.21
N ALA A 310 -12.20 1.00 16.35
CA ALA A 310 -10.74 0.99 16.45
C ALA A 310 -10.24 1.61 17.77
N LYS A 311 -10.81 2.74 18.23
CA LYS A 311 -10.50 3.35 19.53
C LYS A 311 -10.90 2.45 20.69
N THR A 312 -12.04 1.76 20.58
CA THR A 312 -12.50 0.82 21.60
C THR A 312 -11.57 -0.38 21.69
N ALA A 313 -11.17 -0.95 20.55
CA ALA A 313 -10.20 -2.03 20.48
C ALA A 313 -8.83 -1.60 21.02
N LEU A 314 -8.34 -0.42 20.64
CA LEU A 314 -7.10 0.15 21.16
C LEU A 314 -7.12 0.28 22.69
N LYS A 315 -8.20 0.84 23.26
CA LYS A 315 -8.34 0.96 24.73
C LYS A 315 -8.31 -0.40 25.43
N ARG A 316 -8.87 -1.45 24.82
CA ARG A 316 -8.83 -2.82 25.37
C ARG A 316 -7.41 -3.39 25.32
N LEU A 317 -6.70 -3.21 24.21
CA LEU A 317 -5.33 -3.68 24.06
C LEU A 317 -4.35 -2.93 24.96
N ALA A 318 -4.51 -1.62 25.12
CA ALA A 318 -3.69 -0.81 26.01
C ALA A 318 -3.81 -1.24 27.48
N ARG A 319 -4.97 -1.76 27.91
CA ARG A 319 -5.13 -2.35 29.26
C ARG A 319 -4.31 -3.64 29.41
N GLN A 320 -4.18 -4.44 28.36
CA GLN A 320 -3.39 -5.68 28.37
C GLN A 320 -1.87 -5.46 28.38
N ILE A 321 -1.42 -4.21 28.14
CA ILE A 321 -0.03 -3.75 28.27
C ILE A 321 0.23 -3.22 29.69
N ALA A 322 -0.81 -2.72 30.37
CA ALA A 322 -0.71 -2.12 31.71
C ALA A 322 -0.83 -3.13 32.85
N GLU A 323 -1.34 -4.33 32.57
CA GLU A 323 -1.47 -5.49 33.49
C GLU A 323 -0.24 -6.39 33.41
#